data_AF-A0A5D1ZYN5-F1
#
_entry.id   AF-A0A5D1ZYN5-F1
#
_cell.length_a   1.000
_cell.length_b   1.000
_cell.length_c   1.000
_cell.angle_alpha   90.00
_cell.angle_beta   90.00
_cell.angle_gamma   90.00
#
_symmetry.space_group_name_H-M   'P 1'
#
loop_
_entity.id
_entity.type
_entity.pdbx_description
1 polymer ?
#
loop_
_entity_poly.entity_id
_entity_poly.type
_entity_poly.pdbx_seq_one_letter_code
_entity_poly.pdbx_strand_id
1 'polypeptide(L)'
;MEPEEKEDKDLQLSLKTFSIRSLDVSTDLPQLLLEGSSSTLQQIQIENCDKFAVLPAWLQNLTSLHKLEIIECPRLLTLPGGMDHLTGLRQLRIIACPNLGRRCQKDGGADWHKIAHIQEIDVS
;
A
#
# COMPACT_ATOMS: atom_id res chain seq x y z
N MET A 1 -44.04 14.47 -5.81
CA MET A 1 -42.86 14.08 -6.62
C MET A 1 -41.71 14.16 -5.65
N GLU A 2 -41.51 13.10 -4.88
CA GLU A 2 -40.39 12.99 -3.95
C GLU A 2 -39.14 12.69 -4.79
N PRO A 3 -38.00 13.34 -4.52
CA PRO A 3 -36.77 12.94 -5.15
C PRO A 3 -36.43 11.54 -4.65
N GLU A 4 -36.36 10.58 -5.57
CA GLU A 4 -35.74 9.29 -5.32
C GLU A 4 -34.31 9.56 -4.87
N GLU A 5 -34.06 9.44 -3.56
CA GLU A 5 -32.73 9.28 -3.01
C GLU A 5 -32.14 8.05 -3.70
N LYS A 6 -31.25 8.28 -4.66
CA LYS A 6 -30.41 7.22 -5.20
C LYS A 6 -29.58 6.73 -4.02
N GLU A 7 -29.96 5.60 -3.45
CA GLU A 7 -29.04 4.77 -2.68
C GLU A 7 -27.87 4.48 -3.62
N ASP A 8 -26.83 5.29 -3.49
CA ASP A 8 -25.50 4.97 -3.99
C ASP A 8 -25.14 3.69 -3.25
N LYS A 9 -25.37 2.55 -3.91
CA LYS A 9 -25.05 1.25 -3.35
C LYS A 9 -23.54 1.23 -3.24
N ASP A 10 -23.05 1.63 -2.07
CA ASP A 10 -21.71 1.43 -1.59
C ASP A 10 -21.25 0.10 -2.15
N LEU A 11 -20.32 0.15 -3.11
CA LEU A 11 -19.65 -1.02 -3.64
C LEU A 11 -18.71 -1.50 -2.54
N GLN A 12 -19.25 -1.94 -1.41
CA GLN A 12 -18.50 -2.52 -0.30
C GLN A 12 -17.99 -3.88 -0.77
N LEU A 13 -16.79 -3.85 -1.30
CA LEU A 13 -16.01 -5.02 -1.62
C LEU A 13 -15.41 -5.53 -0.30
N SER A 14 -15.52 -6.83 -0.04
CA SER A 14 -15.06 -7.45 1.22
C SER A 14 -13.65 -8.01 1.12
N LEU A 15 -12.81 -7.43 0.25
CA LEU A 15 -11.48 -7.94 -0.02
C LEU A 15 -10.62 -7.78 1.23
N LYS A 16 -9.98 -8.87 1.67
CA LYS A 16 -9.08 -8.87 2.85
C LYS A 16 -7.61 -8.88 2.46
N THR A 17 -7.28 -9.54 1.36
CA THR A 17 -5.92 -9.69 0.86
C THR A 17 -5.89 -9.30 -0.60
N PHE A 18 -4.90 -8.50 -0.97
CA PHE A 18 -4.69 -8.05 -2.33
C PHE A 18 -3.22 -8.24 -2.71
N SER A 19 -2.97 -8.88 -3.84
CA SER A 19 -1.62 -9.17 -4.32
C SER A 19 -1.42 -8.63 -5.72
N ILE A 20 -0.37 -7.84 -5.90
CA ILE A 20 0.10 -7.32 -7.17
C ILE A 20 1.38 -8.08 -7.52
N ARG A 21 1.43 -8.74 -8.68
CA ARG A 21 2.62 -9.45 -9.14
C ARG A 21 2.95 -9.12 -10.58
N SER A 22 4.20 -8.80 -10.86
CA SER A 22 4.69 -8.53 -12.22
C SER A 22 3.83 -7.51 -12.97
N LEU A 23 3.31 -6.51 -12.24
CA LEU A 23 2.39 -5.55 -12.83
C LEU A 23 3.20 -4.58 -13.68
N ASP A 24 2.95 -4.68 -14.98
CA ASP A 24 3.85 -4.15 -15.98
C ASP A 24 3.29 -2.89 -16.68
N VAL A 25 2.24 -2.33 -16.09
CA VAL A 25 1.44 -1.25 -16.65
C VAL A 25 1.29 -0.11 -15.65
N SER A 26 1.44 1.12 -16.15
CA SER A 26 1.09 2.39 -15.48
C SER A 26 -0.42 2.54 -15.28
N THR A 27 -1.14 1.44 -15.08
CA THR A 27 -2.57 1.50 -14.80
C THR A 27 -2.73 1.78 -13.32
N ASP A 28 -3.27 2.96 -13.03
CA ASP A 28 -4.01 3.18 -11.80
C ASP A 28 -4.91 1.96 -11.60
N LEU A 29 -4.60 1.13 -10.59
CA LEU A 29 -5.54 0.12 -10.13
C LEU A 29 -6.88 0.81 -9.98
N PRO A 30 -8.00 0.23 -10.48
CA PRO A 30 -9.25 0.94 -10.56
C PRO A 30 -9.54 1.47 -9.16
N GLN A 31 -9.51 2.80 -9.03
CA GLN A 31 -9.65 3.51 -7.76
C GLN A 31 -10.89 2.99 -7.01
N LEU A 32 -11.93 2.63 -7.78
CA LEU A 32 -13.15 1.96 -7.35
C LEU A 32 -12.96 0.66 -6.54
N LEU A 33 -12.01 -0.20 -6.92
CA LEU A 33 -11.76 -1.49 -6.24
C LEU A 33 -11.22 -1.26 -4.83
N LEU A 34 -10.41 -0.22 -4.68
CA LEU A 34 -9.73 0.12 -3.43
C LEU A 34 -10.56 1.03 -2.55
N GLU A 35 -11.32 1.97 -3.13
CA GLU A 35 -12.34 2.72 -2.41
C GLU A 35 -13.37 1.77 -1.77
N GLY A 36 -13.87 0.82 -2.56
CA GLY A 36 -14.83 -0.18 -2.09
C GLY A 36 -14.30 -1.16 -1.04
N SER A 37 -12.98 -1.37 -0.95
CA SER A 37 -12.33 -2.30 0.00
C SER A 37 -11.52 -1.59 1.09
N SER A 38 -11.54 -0.26 1.16
CA SER A 38 -10.64 0.54 2.02
C SER A 38 -10.74 0.21 3.51
N SER A 39 -11.94 -0.19 3.95
CA SER A 39 -12.27 -0.57 5.33
C SER A 39 -12.15 -2.07 5.60
N THR A 40 -11.94 -2.91 4.59
CA THR A 40 -11.84 -4.37 4.76
C THR A 40 -10.46 -4.93 4.43
N LEU A 41 -9.67 -4.20 3.65
CA LEU A 41 -8.39 -4.67 3.16
C LEU A 41 -7.35 -4.67 4.28
N GLN A 42 -6.87 -5.85 4.63
CA GLN A 42 -5.97 -6.09 5.76
C GLN A 42 -4.54 -6.37 5.32
N GLN A 43 -4.34 -6.92 4.14
CA GLN A 43 -3.03 -7.36 3.67
C GLN A 43 -2.81 -6.98 2.21
N ILE A 44 -1.65 -6.38 1.94
CA ILE A 44 -1.17 -6.12 0.59
C ILE A 44 0.17 -6.79 0.38
N GLN A 45 0.31 -7.45 -0.76
CA GLN A 45 1.59 -7.97 -1.25
C GLN A 45 1.88 -7.38 -2.62
N ILE A 46 3.08 -6.84 -2.80
CA ILE A 46 3.57 -6.28 -4.06
C ILE A 46 4.87 -7.01 -4.40
N GLU A 47 4.89 -7.70 -5.53
CA GLU A 47 5.98 -8.60 -5.89
C GLU A 47 6.42 -8.35 -7.34
N ASN A 48 7.73 -8.37 -7.61
CA ASN A 48 8.29 -8.33 -8.96
C ASN A 48 7.80 -7.15 -9.82
N CYS A 49 7.61 -5.97 -9.20
CA CYS A 49 7.04 -4.79 -9.84
C CYS A 49 8.12 -3.81 -10.31
N ASP A 50 8.81 -4.17 -11.40
CA ASP A 50 9.97 -3.44 -11.93
C ASP A 50 9.65 -2.12 -12.64
N LYS A 51 8.39 -1.84 -12.98
CA LYS A 51 8.06 -0.56 -13.64
C LYS A 51 7.67 0.54 -12.66
N PHE A 52 7.52 0.23 -11.39
CA PHE A 52 7.12 1.19 -10.37
C PHE A 52 8.33 1.89 -9.77
N ALA A 53 8.42 3.21 -9.97
CA ALA A 53 9.35 4.06 -9.24
C ALA A 53 8.80 4.45 -7.86
N VAL A 54 7.48 4.51 -7.71
CA VAL A 54 6.77 4.89 -6.47
C VAL A 54 5.52 4.04 -6.36
N LEU A 55 5.12 3.68 -5.12
CA LEU A 55 3.84 3.01 -4.91
C LEU A 55 2.67 3.99 -5.12
N PRO A 56 1.48 3.48 -5.49
CA PRO A 56 0.33 4.35 -5.71
C PRO A 56 -0.13 5.09 -4.44
N ALA A 57 -0.67 6.31 -4.62
CA ALA A 57 -1.13 7.15 -3.51
C ALA A 57 -2.35 6.60 -2.77
N TRP A 58 -3.20 5.77 -3.41
CA TRP A 58 -4.37 5.18 -2.78
C TRP A 58 -4.02 4.29 -1.57
N LEU A 59 -2.78 3.84 -1.45
CA LEU A 59 -2.32 3.02 -0.34
C LEU A 59 -2.51 3.73 1.01
N GLN A 60 -2.43 5.06 1.04
CA GLN A 60 -2.65 5.87 2.25
C GLN A 60 -4.09 5.84 2.77
N ASN A 61 -5.07 5.43 1.94
CA ASN A 61 -6.49 5.44 2.29
C ASN A 61 -6.95 4.11 2.93
N LEU A 62 -6.06 3.12 3.04
CA LEU A 62 -6.38 1.78 3.52
C LEU A 62 -6.27 1.68 5.04
N THR A 63 -7.24 2.27 5.73
CA THR A 63 -7.25 2.39 7.20
C THR A 63 -7.25 1.04 7.94
N SER A 64 -7.79 -0.01 7.32
CA SER A 64 -7.81 -1.37 7.87
C SER A 64 -6.59 -2.22 7.53
N LEU A 65 -5.58 -1.65 6.86
CA LEU A 65 -4.38 -2.37 6.47
C LEU A 65 -3.51 -2.66 7.69
N HIS A 66 -3.19 -3.94 7.91
CA HIS A 66 -2.36 -4.40 9.02
C HIS A 66 -1.02 -4.99 8.56
N LYS A 67 -0.92 -5.42 7.30
CA LYS A 67 0.30 -6.01 6.73
C LYS A 67 0.56 -5.49 5.31
N LEU A 68 1.80 -5.06 5.05
CA LEU A 68 2.30 -4.68 3.74
C LEU A 68 3.61 -5.41 3.45
N GLU A 69 3.66 -6.16 2.35
CA GLU A 69 4.87 -6.83 1.86
C GLU A 69 5.23 -6.28 0.48
N ILE A 70 6.49 -5.91 0.30
CA ILE A 70 7.07 -5.44 -0.95
C ILE A 70 8.30 -6.29 -1.23
N ILE A 71 8.27 -7.06 -2.31
CA ILE A 71 9.22 -8.14 -2.57
C ILE A 71 9.75 -8.00 -4.00
N GLU A 72 11.07 -8.09 -4.19
CA GLU A 72 11.71 -8.11 -5.52
C GLU A 72 11.27 -6.94 -6.41
N CYS A 73 11.21 -5.72 -5.86
CA CYS A 73 10.86 -4.49 -6.59
C CYS A 73 12.08 -3.55 -6.67
N PRO A 74 13.14 -3.87 -7.44
CA PRO A 74 14.41 -3.15 -7.44
C PRO A 74 14.33 -1.70 -7.92
N ARG A 75 13.36 -1.36 -8.77
CA ARG A 75 13.18 0.01 -9.28
C ARG A 75 12.32 0.90 -8.40
N LEU A 76 11.74 0.37 -7.32
CA LEU A 76 10.95 1.14 -6.39
C LEU A 76 11.87 2.03 -5.54
N LEU A 77 11.71 3.35 -5.68
CA LEU A 77 12.64 4.35 -5.15
C LEU A 77 12.21 4.95 -3.83
N THR A 78 10.93 4.96 -3.50
CA THR A 78 10.41 5.63 -2.29
C THR A 78 9.03 5.10 -1.92
N LEU A 79 8.71 5.20 -0.64
CA LEU A 79 7.32 5.07 -0.17
C LEU A 79 6.49 6.29 -0.57
N PRO A 80 5.17 6.12 -0.77
CA PRO A 80 4.26 7.23 -1.06
C PRO A 80 4.16 8.14 0.18
N GLY A 81 3.58 9.32 0.00
CA GLY A 81 3.15 10.15 1.14
C GLY A 81 2.01 9.47 1.91
N GLY A 82 1.79 9.89 3.16
CA GLY A 82 0.63 9.42 3.94
C GLY A 82 0.77 8.02 4.54
N MET A 83 1.95 7.41 4.52
CA MET A 83 2.20 6.13 5.21
C MET A 83 2.00 6.23 6.73
N ASP A 84 2.21 7.42 7.28
CA ASP A 84 1.93 7.82 8.65
C ASP A 84 0.43 7.78 8.99
N HIS A 85 -0.45 7.89 7.99
CA HIS A 85 -1.90 7.72 8.17
C HIS A 85 -2.32 6.25 8.34
N LEU A 86 -1.44 5.29 7.99
CA LEU A 86 -1.69 3.86 8.15
C LEU A 86 -1.42 3.44 9.60
N THR A 87 -2.20 3.99 10.53
CA THR A 87 -2.06 3.75 11.97
C THR A 87 -2.39 2.30 12.36
N GLY A 88 -3.13 1.58 11.51
CA GLY A 88 -3.42 0.15 11.68
C GLY A 88 -2.29 -0.79 11.24
N LEU A 89 -1.29 -0.27 10.51
CA LEU A 89 -0.23 -1.09 9.91
C LEU A 89 0.72 -1.60 10.99
N ARG A 90 0.76 -2.94 11.16
CA ARG A 90 1.57 -3.61 12.18
C ARG A 90 2.84 -4.22 11.61
N GLN A 91 2.77 -4.67 10.36
CA GLN A 91 3.85 -5.40 9.69
C GLN A 91 4.18 -4.74 8.36
N LEU A 92 5.46 -4.40 8.18
CA LEU A 92 6.03 -3.98 6.91
C LEU A 92 7.24 -4.85 6.58
N ARG A 93 7.23 -5.47 5.40
CA ARG A 93 8.38 -6.21 4.90
C ARG A 93 8.80 -5.66 3.54
N ILE A 94 10.08 -5.32 3.42
CA ILE A 94 10.71 -4.83 2.20
C ILE A 94 11.87 -5.78 1.92
N ILE A 95 11.72 -6.65 0.92
CA ILE A 95 12.65 -7.75 0.67
C ILE A 95 13.18 -7.62 -0.76
N ALA A 96 14.49 -7.71 -0.96
CA ALA A 96 15.14 -7.62 -2.27
C ALA A 96 14.75 -6.34 -3.05
N CYS A 97 14.54 -5.23 -2.32
CA CYS A 97 14.22 -3.92 -2.87
C CYS A 97 15.33 -2.91 -2.53
N PRO A 98 16.50 -2.94 -3.19
CA PRO A 98 17.71 -2.23 -2.76
C PRO A 98 17.54 -0.71 -2.58
N ASN A 99 16.79 -0.05 -3.49
CA ASN A 99 16.60 1.40 -3.43
C ASN A 99 15.65 1.79 -2.29
N LEU A 100 14.49 1.16 -2.23
CA LEU A 100 13.51 1.39 -1.16
C LEU A 100 14.05 1.00 0.21
N GLY A 101 14.68 -0.17 0.31
CA GLY A 101 15.23 -0.73 1.55
C GLY A 101 16.24 0.22 2.18
N ARG A 102 17.18 0.78 1.41
CA ARG A 102 18.14 1.78 1.90
C ARG A 102 17.46 3.02 2.50
N ARG A 103 16.36 3.48 1.91
CA ARG A 103 15.61 4.64 2.43
C ARG A 103 14.75 4.32 3.64
N CYS A 104 14.39 3.06 3.82
CA CYS A 104 13.60 2.56 4.95
C CYS A 104 14.48 1.99 6.07
N GLN A 105 15.80 2.16 6.02
CA GLN A 105 16.68 1.75 7.11
C GLN A 105 16.49 2.63 8.34
N LYS A 106 16.49 1.99 9.53
CA LYS A 106 16.39 2.67 10.82
C LYS A 106 17.50 3.67 11.08
N ASP A 107 18.70 3.40 10.55
CA ASP A 107 19.91 4.18 10.79
C ASP A 107 20.07 5.36 9.82
N GLY A 108 19.02 6.19 9.69
CA GLY A 108 19.07 7.42 8.89
C GLY A 108 18.53 7.29 7.46
N GLY A 109 17.74 6.26 7.19
CA GLY A 109 16.98 6.16 5.95
C GLY A 109 16.03 7.36 5.79
N ALA A 110 16.03 7.97 4.60
CA ALA A 110 15.24 9.16 4.31
C ALA A 110 13.73 8.99 4.53
N ASP A 111 13.21 7.77 4.37
CA ASP A 111 11.79 7.44 4.54
C ASP A 111 11.49 6.76 5.89
N TRP A 112 12.47 6.57 6.78
CA TRP A 112 12.25 5.92 8.08
C TRP A 112 11.13 6.59 8.90
N HIS A 113 11.09 7.92 8.89
CA HIS A 113 10.05 8.69 9.58
C HIS A 113 8.61 8.36 9.15
N LYS A 114 8.43 7.82 7.94
CA LYS A 114 7.12 7.42 7.39
C LYS A 114 6.63 6.07 7.91
N ILE A 115 7.54 5.26 8.46
CA ILE A 115 7.27 3.87 8.85
C ILE A 115 7.65 3.58 10.30
N ALA A 116 8.26 4.53 11.01
CA ALA A 116 8.74 4.35 12.37
C ALA A 116 7.63 4.03 13.40
N HIS A 117 6.36 4.27 13.05
CA HIS A 117 5.20 3.91 13.87
C HIS A 117 4.81 2.43 13.77
N ILE A 118 5.35 1.69 12.80
CA ILE A 118 5.04 0.29 12.54
C ILE A 118 5.79 -0.61 13.54
N GLN A 119 5.09 -1.60 14.09
CA GLN A 119 5.63 -2.46 15.17
C GLN A 119 6.71 -3.44 14.68
N GLU A 120 6.48 -4.06 13.52
CA GLU A 120 7.35 -5.07 12.95
C GLU A 120 7.78 -4.63 11.56
N ILE A 121 9.08 -4.31 11.43
CA ILE A 121 9.69 -3.83 10.19
C ILE A 121 10.85 -4.77 9.84
N ASP A 122 10.75 -5.40 8.68
CA ASP A 122 11.77 -6.27 8.10
C ASP A 122 12.25 -5.65 6.79
N VAL A 123 13.52 -5.29 6.71
CA VAL A 123 14.14 -4.71 5.51
C VAL A 123 15.37 -5.53 5.17
N SER A 124 15.32 -6.28 4.06
CA SER A 124 16.39 -7.16 3.58
C SER A 124 16.69 -7.05 2.09
#